data_AF-A0A653Z588-F1
#
_entry.id   AF-A0A653Z588-F1
#
_cell.length_a   1.000
_cell.length_b   1.000
_cell.length_c   1.000
_cell.angle_alpha   90.00
_cell.angle_beta   90.00
_cell.angle_gamma   90.00
#
_symmetry.space_group_name_H-M   'P 1'
#
loop_
_entity.id
_entity.type
_entity.pdbx_description
1 polymer ?
#
loop_
_entity_poly.entity_id
_entity_poly.type
_entity_poly.pdbx_seq_one_letter_code
_entity_poly.pdbx_strand_id
1 'polypeptide(L)'
;MNDTLQSVLHPGGWDAAIISQFAWVLFGAGTLIFVAVMALLYLSLRRRERPARALLWIGGGGIAFPVVVLTALLAWSTWRSAQLAPQTSHGALNISVTAKMWWWEVRYHDPASGIEVVTANEIHIPTGRAVHLGLNSADVIHSLWIPSLAGKRDMVPGRVTSLTLRAEKPGIYRGQCAEFCGAQHAKMALHVVASSPQEFESWLARQAQPAQLASTQLLERGRAVFLEQRCQACHTIRGLAEGARLGPDLTHVGSRMYIGAGLLRTHRDALGGWIADPQKAKPGVFMPGSRELDSETLNALSTYLEHLK
;
A
#
# COMPACT_ATOMS: atom_id res chain seq x y z
N MET A 1 7.61 -15.20 -6.75
CA MET A 1 8.06 -14.46 -5.55
C MET A 1 7.13 -14.86 -4.42
N ASN A 2 7.63 -15.19 -3.24
CA ASN A 2 6.77 -15.55 -2.10
C ASN A 2 6.09 -14.29 -1.56
N ASP A 3 4.78 -14.38 -1.28
CA ASP A 3 4.06 -13.32 -0.58
C ASP A 3 4.69 -13.14 0.80
N THR A 4 5.12 -11.92 1.12
CA THR A 4 5.58 -11.62 2.47
C THR A 4 4.37 -11.45 3.37
N LEU A 5 4.43 -12.06 4.56
CA LEU A 5 3.37 -11.95 5.55
C LEU A 5 3.22 -10.49 5.95
N GLN A 6 2.01 -9.94 5.78
CA GLN A 6 1.69 -8.58 6.19
C GLN A 6 1.81 -8.45 7.70
N SER A 7 2.90 -7.85 8.19
CA SER A 7 3.12 -7.73 9.63
C SER A 7 4.05 -6.59 9.99
N VAL A 8 3.68 -5.88 11.05
CA VAL A 8 4.53 -4.89 11.73
C VAL A 8 5.67 -5.53 12.52
N LEU A 9 5.58 -6.83 12.80
CA LEU A 9 6.58 -7.59 13.55
C LEU A 9 7.67 -8.20 12.64
N HIS A 10 7.47 -8.17 11.32
CA HIS A 10 8.42 -8.67 10.33
C HIS A 10 8.82 -7.52 9.37
N PRO A 11 9.72 -6.63 9.79
CA PRO A 11 10.17 -5.51 8.95
C PRO A 11 10.99 -6.02 7.76
N GLY A 12 10.62 -5.57 6.56
CA GLY A 12 11.36 -5.75 5.30
C GLY A 12 12.01 -4.47 4.76
N GLY A 13 11.67 -3.31 5.35
CA GLY A 13 12.26 -2.02 5.05
C GLY A 13 13.00 -1.39 6.23
N TRP A 14 13.87 -0.43 5.92
CA TRP A 14 14.69 0.29 6.90
C TRP A 14 13.86 1.02 7.95
N ASP A 15 12.88 1.82 7.53
CA ASP A 15 12.03 2.60 8.43
C ASP A 15 11.17 1.68 9.32
N ALA A 16 10.60 0.61 8.74
CA ALA A 16 9.88 -0.40 9.51
C ALA A 16 10.76 -1.07 10.58
N ALA A 17 12.06 -1.30 10.31
CA ALA A 17 12.98 -1.84 11.30
C ALA A 17 13.21 -0.88 12.48
N ILE A 18 13.34 0.42 12.22
CA ILE A 18 13.43 1.45 13.28
C ILE A 18 12.14 1.47 14.11
N ILE A 19 10.97 1.46 13.47
CA ILE A 19 9.67 1.46 14.16
C ILE A 19 9.50 0.20 15.00
N SER A 20 9.92 -0.96 14.49
CA SER A 20 9.88 -2.24 15.22
C SER A 20 10.73 -2.21 16.49
N GLN A 21 11.90 -1.56 16.46
CA GLN A 21 12.73 -1.37 17.66
C GLN A 21 12.01 -0.54 18.72
N PHE A 22 11.32 0.54 18.34
CA PHE A 22 10.51 1.32 19.28
C PHE A 22 9.44 0.46 19.94
N ALA A 23 8.71 -0.34 19.15
CA ALA A 23 7.68 -1.23 19.67
C ALA A 23 8.24 -2.22 20.69
N TRP A 24 9.35 -2.90 20.39
CA TRP A 24 9.94 -3.89 21.30
C TRP A 24 10.53 -3.28 22.58
N VAL A 25 11.18 -2.10 22.48
CA VAL A 25 11.69 -1.39 23.66
C VAL A 25 10.54 -0.98 24.58
N LEU A 26 9.46 -0.39 24.03
CA LEU A 26 8.30 0.02 24.80
C LEU A 26 7.56 -1.18 25.40
N PHE A 27 7.40 -2.26 24.64
CA PHE A 27 6.78 -3.49 25.13
C PHE A 27 7.58 -4.12 26.28
N GLY A 28 8.90 -4.23 26.13
CA GLY A 28 9.78 -4.76 27.18
C GLY A 28 9.79 -3.90 28.43
N ALA A 29 9.92 -2.59 28.30
CA ALA A 29 9.88 -1.64 29.42
C ALA A 29 8.52 -1.65 30.13
N GLY A 30 7.42 -1.63 29.38
CA GLY A 30 6.05 -1.71 29.91
C GLY A 30 5.82 -3.02 30.67
N THR A 31 6.30 -4.14 30.14
CA THR A 31 6.22 -5.45 30.82
C THR A 31 6.99 -5.45 32.14
N LEU A 32 8.22 -4.90 32.16
CA LEU A 32 9.01 -4.78 33.38
C LEU A 32 8.31 -3.94 34.45
N ILE A 33 7.77 -2.78 34.07
CA ILE A 33 7.02 -1.90 34.98
C ILE A 33 5.78 -2.63 35.51
N PHE A 34 5.03 -3.30 34.63
CA PHE A 34 3.85 -4.05 35.02
C PHE A 34 4.18 -5.15 36.04
N VAL A 35 5.19 -5.97 35.77
CA VAL A 35 5.64 -7.02 36.69
C VAL A 35 6.08 -6.44 38.03
N ALA A 36 6.82 -5.32 38.03
CA ALA A 36 7.25 -4.66 39.25
C ALA A 36 6.06 -4.15 40.09
N VAL A 37 5.06 -3.52 39.45
CA VAL A 37 3.84 -3.05 40.12
C VAL A 37 3.03 -4.22 40.68
N MET A 38 2.88 -5.31 39.92
CA MET A 38 2.20 -6.52 40.38
C MET A 38 2.92 -7.19 41.56
N ALA A 39 4.26 -7.22 41.54
CA ALA A 39 5.07 -7.74 42.64
C ALA A 39 4.91 -6.88 43.90
N LEU A 40 4.94 -5.54 43.77
CA LEU A 40 4.70 -4.63 44.89
C LEU A 40 3.31 -4.80 45.48
N LEU A 41 2.28 -4.93 44.62
CA LEU A 41 0.91 -5.20 45.05
C LEU A 41 0.82 -6.52 45.83
N TYR A 42 1.39 -7.60 45.28
CA TYR A 42 1.41 -8.90 45.94
C TYR A 42 2.13 -8.86 47.29
N LEU A 43 3.27 -8.17 47.39
CA LEU A 43 4.00 -7.99 48.65
C LEU A 43 3.21 -7.17 49.65
N SER A 44 2.47 -6.16 49.20
CA SER A 44 1.57 -5.34 50.03
C SER A 44 0.44 -6.18 50.63
N LEU A 45 -0.18 -7.05 49.82
CA LEU A 45 -1.26 -7.93 50.27
C LEU A 45 -0.78 -9.03 51.23
N ARG A 46 0.48 -9.46 51.16
CA ARG A 46 1.02 -10.54 52.00
C ARG A 46 1.68 -10.08 53.31
N ARG A 47 2.18 -8.85 53.37
CA ARG A 47 2.93 -8.36 54.54
C ARG A 47 1.99 -7.61 55.49
N ARG A 48 2.20 -7.77 56.80
CA ARG A 48 1.56 -6.92 57.82
C ARG A 48 1.92 -5.46 57.56
N GLU A 49 1.01 -4.56 57.90
CA GLU A 49 1.16 -3.12 57.71
C GLU A 49 2.51 -2.63 58.24
N ARG A 50 3.25 -1.91 57.40
CA ARG A 50 4.51 -1.26 57.76
C ARG A 50 4.43 0.21 57.36
N PRO A 51 5.02 1.12 58.15
CA PRO A 51 5.07 2.53 57.78
C PRO A 51 5.88 2.69 56.49
N ALA A 52 5.22 3.20 55.44
CA ALA A 52 5.86 3.51 54.18
C ALA A 52 6.55 4.88 54.26
N ARG A 53 7.77 4.98 53.71
CA ARG A 53 8.46 6.26 53.56
C ARG A 53 7.88 7.02 52.36
N ALA A 54 6.71 7.64 52.55
CA ALA A 54 5.92 8.25 51.48
C ALA A 54 6.73 9.20 50.58
N LEU A 55 7.56 10.08 51.16
CA LEU A 55 8.41 10.99 50.40
C LEU A 55 9.41 10.30 49.46
N LEU A 56 9.97 9.14 49.85
CA LEU A 56 10.87 8.39 48.99
C LEU A 56 10.14 7.74 47.82
N TRP A 57 8.92 7.24 48.06
CA TRP A 57 8.11 6.63 47.00
C TRP A 57 7.57 7.67 46.03
N ILE A 58 7.07 8.80 46.54
CA ILE A 58 6.55 9.89 45.71
C ILE A 58 7.70 10.59 44.98
N GLY A 59 8.71 11.07 45.71
CA GLY A 59 9.82 11.82 45.11
C GLY A 59 10.73 10.95 44.24
N GLY A 60 11.11 9.77 44.73
CA GLY A 60 11.97 8.84 44.00
C GLY A 60 11.21 8.08 42.93
N GLY A 61 10.23 7.28 43.32
CA GLY A 61 9.50 6.39 42.42
C GLY A 61 8.48 7.09 41.52
N GLY A 62 7.82 8.15 42.02
CA GLY A 62 6.76 8.86 41.32
C GLY A 62 7.22 10.06 40.48
N ILE A 63 8.36 10.68 40.82
CA ILE A 63 8.85 11.89 40.14
C ILE A 63 10.21 11.63 39.48
N ALA A 64 11.25 11.34 40.27
CA ALA A 64 12.61 11.24 39.76
C ALA A 64 12.77 10.10 38.74
N PHE A 65 12.22 8.92 39.04
CA PHE A 65 12.30 7.76 38.14
C PHE A 65 11.59 8.02 36.80
N PRO A 66 10.31 8.46 36.74
CA PRO A 66 9.66 8.78 35.48
C PRO A 66 10.37 9.88 34.70
N VAL A 67 10.84 10.95 35.37
CA VAL A 67 11.58 12.03 34.70
C VAL A 67 12.83 11.49 34.01
N VAL A 68 13.68 10.75 34.74
CA VAL A 68 14.91 10.18 34.16
C VAL A 68 14.61 9.23 33.01
N VAL A 69 13.66 8.31 33.19
CA VAL A 69 13.31 7.31 32.16
C VAL A 69 12.71 7.97 30.93
N LEU A 70 11.75 8.89 31.09
CA LEU A 70 11.11 9.57 29.97
C LEU A 70 12.07 10.48 29.22
N THR A 71 12.97 11.19 29.93
CA THR A 71 14.02 11.99 29.27
C THR A 71 14.98 11.11 28.47
N ALA A 72 15.42 9.98 29.01
CA ALA A 72 16.29 9.05 28.30
C ALA A 72 15.59 8.45 27.06
N LEU A 73 14.32 8.02 27.20
CA LEU A 73 13.53 7.51 26.10
C LEU A 73 13.30 8.57 25.02
N LEU A 74 13.01 9.81 25.39
CA LEU A 74 12.82 10.92 24.45
C LEU A 74 14.11 11.25 23.68
N ALA A 75 15.25 11.30 24.37
CA ALA A 75 16.54 11.54 23.73
C ALA A 75 16.87 10.43 22.72
N TRP A 76 16.69 9.17 23.13
CA TRP A 76 16.90 8.02 22.27
C TRP A 76 15.92 7.96 21.09
N SER A 77 14.63 8.19 21.32
CA SER A 77 13.61 8.16 20.27
C SER A 77 13.83 9.26 19.24
N THR A 78 14.24 10.45 19.68
CA THR A 78 14.57 11.58 18.79
C THR A 78 15.78 11.25 17.93
N TRP A 79 16.86 10.71 18.52
CA TRP A 79 18.06 10.30 17.79
C TRP A 79 17.79 9.18 16.78
N ARG A 80 16.97 8.19 17.13
CA ARG A 80 16.57 7.12 16.20
C ARG A 80 15.64 7.62 15.10
N SER A 81 14.71 8.52 15.42
CA SER A 81 13.79 9.10 14.44
C SER A 81 14.51 9.95 13.40
N ALA A 82 15.61 10.59 13.77
CA ALA A 82 16.49 11.30 12.85
C ALA A 82 17.16 10.40 11.79
N GLN A 83 17.10 9.06 11.96
CA GLN A 83 17.64 8.07 11.02
C GLN A 83 16.57 7.46 10.11
N LEU A 84 15.30 7.86 10.26
CA LEU A 84 14.26 7.53 9.29
C LEU A 84 14.58 8.16 7.95
N ALA A 85 14.11 7.54 6.87
CA ALA A 85 14.36 8.05 5.53
C ALA A 85 13.83 9.50 5.40
N PRO A 86 14.62 10.42 4.81
CA PRO A 86 14.12 11.76 4.51
C PRO A 86 12.99 11.65 3.48
N GLN A 87 11.98 12.50 3.66
CA GLN A 87 10.76 12.48 2.85
C GLN A 87 10.90 13.49 1.69
N THR A 88 11.87 13.22 0.82
CA THR A 88 12.33 14.15 -0.24
C THR A 88 12.34 13.49 -1.61
N SER A 89 12.00 14.26 -2.63
CA SER A 89 12.03 13.85 -4.05
C SER A 89 13.41 14.00 -4.70
N HIS A 90 14.34 14.71 -4.06
CA HIS A 90 15.65 15.02 -4.63
C HIS A 90 16.52 13.76 -4.81
N GLY A 91 16.90 13.44 -6.05
CA GLY A 91 17.73 12.28 -6.39
C GLY A 91 17.03 10.92 -6.28
N ALA A 92 15.73 10.90 -5.97
CA ALA A 92 14.96 9.68 -5.80
C ALA A 92 14.16 9.33 -7.07
N LEU A 93 13.83 8.04 -7.22
CA LEU A 93 12.75 7.63 -8.12
C LEU A 93 11.45 8.20 -7.56
N ASN A 94 10.73 8.98 -8.36
CA ASN A 94 9.49 9.64 -7.96
C ASN A 94 8.28 8.89 -8.52
N ILE A 95 7.41 8.47 -7.62
CA ILE A 95 6.15 7.81 -7.97
C ILE A 95 5.02 8.63 -7.37
N SER A 96 4.05 9.03 -8.19
CA SER A 96 2.83 9.67 -7.69
C SER A 96 1.78 8.61 -7.42
N VAL A 97 1.20 8.63 -6.22
CA VAL A 97 0.10 7.75 -5.83
C VAL A 97 -1.11 8.61 -5.52
N THR A 98 -2.20 8.40 -6.25
CA THR A 98 -3.48 9.07 -6.00
C THR A 98 -4.50 8.08 -5.48
N ALA A 99 -5.00 8.31 -4.27
CA ALA A 99 -6.09 7.54 -3.69
C ALA A 99 -7.43 7.95 -4.29
N LYS A 100 -8.24 6.96 -4.67
CA LYS A 100 -9.61 7.13 -5.14
C LYS A 100 -10.50 6.09 -4.45
N MET A 101 -11.77 6.34 -4.22
CA MET A 101 -12.69 5.33 -3.66
C MET A 101 -12.94 4.22 -4.69
N TRP A 102 -12.49 2.97 -4.49
CA TRP A 102 -11.58 2.44 -3.45
C TRP A 102 -10.44 1.67 -4.10
N TRP A 103 -9.53 2.39 -4.75
CA TRP A 103 -8.38 1.90 -5.48
C TRP A 103 -7.28 2.97 -5.53
N TRP A 104 -6.08 2.56 -5.94
CA TRP A 104 -4.89 3.40 -5.96
C TRP A 104 -4.42 3.60 -7.39
N GLU A 105 -4.43 4.83 -7.89
CA GLU A 105 -3.74 5.18 -9.14
C GLU A 105 -2.26 5.37 -8.84
N VAL A 106 -1.39 4.72 -9.62
CA VAL A 106 0.06 4.77 -9.45
C VAL A 106 0.65 5.28 -10.76
N ARG A 107 1.44 6.34 -10.68
CA ARG A 107 2.08 6.99 -11.83
C ARG A 107 3.58 7.07 -11.63
N TYR A 108 4.31 6.52 -12.58
CA TYR A 108 5.75 6.61 -12.70
C TYR A 108 6.07 7.73 -13.68
N HIS A 109 6.91 8.66 -13.22
CA HIS A 109 7.47 9.70 -14.05
C HIS A 109 8.99 9.51 -14.02
N ASP A 110 9.61 9.14 -15.14
CA ASP A 110 11.06 9.18 -15.28
C ASP A 110 11.48 10.46 -16.01
N PRO A 111 12.04 11.46 -15.29
CA PRO A 111 12.48 12.71 -15.93
C PRO A 111 13.61 12.53 -16.95
N ALA A 112 14.40 11.46 -16.84
CA ALA A 112 15.56 11.24 -17.70
C ALA A 112 15.15 10.66 -19.06
N SER A 113 14.21 9.72 -19.08
CA SER A 113 13.71 9.10 -20.31
C SER A 113 12.43 9.74 -20.85
N GLY A 114 11.72 10.54 -20.05
CA GLY A 114 10.40 11.08 -20.40
C GLY A 114 9.28 10.03 -20.37
N ILE A 115 9.54 8.83 -19.84
CA ILE A 115 8.56 7.75 -19.75
C ILE A 115 7.52 8.08 -18.67
N GLU A 116 6.26 8.03 -19.07
CA GLU A 116 5.08 8.13 -18.21
C GLU A 116 4.34 6.80 -18.21
N VAL A 117 4.30 6.13 -17.05
CA VAL A 117 3.54 4.87 -16.89
C VAL A 117 2.48 5.06 -15.83
N VAL A 118 1.23 4.75 -16.19
CA VAL A 118 0.10 4.71 -15.25
C VAL A 118 -0.33 3.27 -15.05
N THR A 119 -0.44 2.88 -13.79
CA THR A 119 -0.99 1.59 -13.38
C THR A 119 -1.89 1.78 -12.16
N ALA A 120 -2.37 0.68 -11.58
CA ALA A 120 -3.28 0.71 -10.45
C ALA A 120 -2.99 -0.41 -9.45
N ASN A 121 -3.09 -0.09 -8.16
CA ASN A 121 -3.04 -1.02 -7.02
C ASN A 121 -1.76 -1.87 -6.87
N GLU A 122 -0.76 -1.64 -7.71
CA GLU A 122 0.54 -2.32 -7.63
C GLU A 122 1.64 -1.27 -7.82
N ILE A 123 2.59 -1.24 -6.90
CA ILE A 123 3.74 -0.34 -6.92
C ILE A 123 5.00 -1.19 -7.03
N HIS A 124 5.65 -1.19 -8.18
CA HIS A 124 6.97 -1.77 -8.36
C HIS A 124 8.06 -0.79 -7.93
N ILE A 125 9.07 -1.30 -7.20
CA ILE A 125 10.25 -0.53 -6.75
C ILE A 125 11.53 -1.38 -6.87
N PRO A 126 12.71 -0.76 -7.08
CA PRO A 126 13.98 -1.45 -6.98
C PRO A 126 14.38 -1.68 -5.51
N THR A 127 14.98 -2.84 -5.21
CA THR A 127 15.57 -3.12 -3.89
C THR A 127 16.81 -2.29 -3.62
N GLY A 128 17.08 -1.96 -2.35
CA GLY A 128 18.31 -1.29 -1.92
C GLY A 128 18.37 0.21 -2.21
N ARG A 129 17.32 0.79 -2.82
CA ARG A 129 17.21 2.22 -3.10
C ARG A 129 15.96 2.81 -2.44
N ALA A 130 16.08 4.05 -1.96
CA ALA A 130 14.94 4.83 -1.49
C ALA A 130 14.10 5.33 -2.67
N VAL A 131 12.79 5.16 -2.57
CA VAL A 131 11.80 5.60 -3.56
C VAL A 131 10.87 6.60 -2.89
N HIS A 132 10.72 7.76 -3.50
CA HIS A 132 9.85 8.81 -2.97
C HIS A 132 8.45 8.67 -3.58
N LEU A 133 7.45 8.55 -2.72
CA LEU A 133 6.06 8.58 -3.11
C LEU A 133 5.47 9.97 -2.85
N GLY A 134 5.01 10.64 -3.91
CA GLY A 134 4.12 11.80 -3.80
C GLY A 134 2.67 11.32 -3.66
N LEU A 135 2.04 11.65 -2.55
CA LEU A 135 0.75 11.11 -2.17
C LEU A 135 -0.34 12.19 -2.26
N ASN A 136 -1.43 11.90 -2.97
CA ASN A 136 -2.60 12.76 -3.09
C ASN A 136 -3.91 11.98 -2.96
N SER A 137 -5.01 12.64 -2.59
CA SER A 137 -6.36 12.06 -2.65
C SER A 137 -7.24 12.81 -3.65
N ALA A 138 -8.04 12.07 -4.42
CA ALA A 138 -9.01 12.63 -5.35
C ALA A 138 -10.40 12.86 -4.72
N ASP A 139 -10.67 12.34 -3.53
CA ASP A 139 -12.01 12.36 -2.94
C ASP A 139 -12.03 12.59 -1.42
N VAL A 140 -11.88 11.55 -0.60
CA VAL A 140 -11.92 11.59 0.87
C VAL A 140 -10.53 11.38 1.45
N ILE A 141 -10.39 11.41 2.78
CA ILE A 141 -9.10 11.09 3.39
C ILE A 141 -8.85 9.58 3.26
N HIS A 142 -7.65 9.22 2.84
CA HIS A 142 -7.13 7.85 2.86
C HIS A 142 -5.82 7.82 3.65
N SER A 143 -5.25 6.64 3.87
CA SER A 143 -3.90 6.53 4.43
C SER A 143 -3.18 5.37 3.79
N LEU A 144 -2.06 5.65 3.12
CA LEU A 144 -1.25 4.60 2.50
C LEU A 144 -0.39 3.94 3.57
N TRP A 145 -0.53 2.63 3.73
CA TRP A 145 0.28 1.88 4.69
C TRP A 145 0.78 0.56 4.14
N ILE A 146 2.09 0.38 4.16
CA ILE A 146 2.77 -0.89 3.85
C ILE A 146 3.56 -1.28 5.09
N PRO A 147 2.94 -2.02 6.04
CA PRO A 147 3.46 -2.20 7.40
C PRO A 147 4.91 -2.71 7.46
N SER A 148 5.26 -3.60 6.54
CA SER A 148 6.59 -4.21 6.50
C SER A 148 7.66 -3.27 5.93
N LEU A 149 7.31 -2.16 5.26
CA LEU A 149 8.27 -1.25 4.66
C LEU A 149 8.44 0.06 5.42
N ALA A 150 7.33 0.68 5.85
CA ALA A 150 7.34 1.99 6.51
C ALA A 150 6.09 2.23 7.36
N GLY A 151 6.07 3.37 8.07
CA GLY A 151 4.85 3.88 8.71
C GLY A 151 3.76 4.25 7.70
N LYS A 152 2.57 4.55 8.21
CA LYS A 152 1.44 5.03 7.38
C LYS A 152 1.58 6.52 7.09
N ARG A 153 1.05 6.96 5.95
CA ARG A 153 0.91 8.39 5.63
C ARG A 153 -0.50 8.71 5.14
N ASP A 154 -1.13 9.67 5.80
CA ASP A 154 -2.48 10.11 5.45
C ASP A 154 -2.44 10.99 4.18
N MET A 155 -3.47 10.82 3.36
CA MET A 155 -3.64 11.42 2.04
C MET A 155 -4.90 12.26 2.10
N VAL A 156 -4.71 13.59 2.15
CA VAL A 156 -5.80 14.55 2.37
C VAL A 156 -6.08 15.27 1.06
N PRO A 157 -7.35 15.35 0.60
CA PRO A 157 -7.70 16.07 -0.62
C PRO A 157 -7.16 17.51 -0.62
N GLY A 158 -6.58 17.93 -1.74
CA GLY A 158 -5.98 19.27 -1.89
C GLY A 158 -4.62 19.45 -1.24
N ARG A 159 -4.00 18.39 -0.67
CA ARG A 159 -2.65 18.43 -0.11
C ARG A 159 -1.82 17.27 -0.63
N VAL A 160 -0.64 17.58 -1.16
CA VAL A 160 0.36 16.56 -1.46
C VAL A 160 1.18 16.28 -0.19
N THR A 161 1.19 15.02 0.24
CA THR A 161 2.10 14.53 1.28
C THR A 161 3.14 13.61 0.66
N SER A 162 4.16 13.23 1.43
CA SER A 162 5.20 12.32 0.95
C SER A 162 5.42 11.14 1.87
N LEU A 163 5.78 10.00 1.25
CA LEU A 163 6.25 8.81 1.93
C LEU A 163 7.44 8.22 1.17
N THR A 164 8.58 8.05 1.84
CA THR A 164 9.72 7.32 1.28
C THR A 164 9.59 5.85 1.63
N LEU A 165 9.69 4.98 0.63
CA LEU A 165 9.78 3.53 0.80
C LEU A 165 11.18 3.03 0.42
N ARG A 166 11.64 2.01 1.14
CA ARG A 166 12.85 1.27 0.79
C ARG A 166 12.68 -0.19 1.20
N ALA A 167 12.80 -1.10 0.24
CA ALA A 167 12.82 -2.54 0.49
C ALA A 167 14.26 -3.06 0.37
N GLU A 168 14.73 -3.82 1.36
CA GLU A 168 16.09 -4.39 1.32
C GLU A 168 16.14 -5.72 0.56
N LYS A 169 15.02 -6.45 0.51
CA LYS A 169 14.93 -7.78 -0.10
C LYS A 169 13.87 -7.82 -1.19
N PRO A 170 14.11 -8.57 -2.29
CA PRO A 170 13.07 -8.83 -3.27
C PRO A 170 11.86 -9.53 -2.64
N GLY A 171 10.67 -9.19 -3.09
CA GLY A 171 9.44 -9.77 -2.54
C GLY A 171 8.20 -8.93 -2.82
N ILE A 172 7.05 -9.49 -2.46
CA ILE A 172 5.75 -8.85 -2.57
C ILE A 172 5.32 -8.43 -1.16
N TYR A 173 5.14 -7.13 -0.95
CA TYR A 173 4.75 -6.53 0.33
C TYR A 173 3.32 -6.02 0.24
N ARG A 174 2.46 -6.52 1.13
CA ARG A 174 1.05 -6.16 1.18
C ARG A 174 0.84 -4.77 1.79
N GLY A 175 0.06 -3.93 1.12
CA GLY A 175 -0.29 -2.57 1.57
C GLY A 175 -1.79 -2.28 1.58
N GLN A 176 -2.26 -1.36 2.41
CA GLN A 176 -3.70 -1.12 2.57
C GLN A 176 -4.02 0.34 2.86
N CYS A 177 -5.31 0.68 2.73
CA CYS A 177 -5.84 1.90 3.32
C CYS A 177 -5.90 1.75 4.84
N ALA A 178 -5.37 2.73 5.56
CA ALA A 178 -5.35 2.78 7.03
C ALA A 178 -6.15 3.96 7.61
N GLU A 179 -7.03 4.57 6.80
CA GLU A 179 -7.98 5.60 7.23
C GLU A 179 -9.36 5.28 6.66
N PHE A 180 -10.40 5.37 7.49
CA PHE A 180 -11.74 4.93 7.07
C PHE A 180 -12.25 5.83 5.93
N CYS A 181 -12.36 5.24 4.73
CA CYS A 181 -12.69 5.96 3.50
C CYS A 181 -14.03 5.53 2.88
N GLY A 182 -14.90 4.88 3.66
CA GLY A 182 -16.24 4.46 3.24
C GLY A 182 -16.43 2.94 3.17
N ALA A 183 -17.53 2.52 2.54
CA ALA A 183 -18.06 1.16 2.63
C ALA A 183 -17.06 0.05 2.22
N GLN A 184 -16.18 0.32 1.25
CA GLN A 184 -15.19 -0.66 0.78
C GLN A 184 -13.76 -0.35 1.27
N HIS A 185 -13.63 0.39 2.36
CA HIS A 185 -12.35 0.67 3.03
C HIS A 185 -11.52 -0.60 3.26
N ALA A 186 -12.14 -1.65 3.84
CA ALA A 186 -11.46 -2.92 4.12
C ALA A 186 -10.99 -3.67 2.85
N LYS A 187 -11.52 -3.33 1.68
CA LYS A 187 -11.14 -3.89 0.38
C LYS A 187 -10.29 -2.92 -0.44
N MET A 188 -9.73 -1.87 0.17
CA MET A 188 -8.88 -0.89 -0.50
C MET A 188 -7.41 -1.24 -0.29
N ALA A 189 -6.91 -2.09 -1.18
CA ALA A 189 -5.67 -2.80 -0.97
C ALA A 189 -4.73 -2.65 -2.18
N LEU A 190 -3.43 -2.77 -1.93
CA LEU A 190 -2.39 -2.75 -2.94
C LEU A 190 -1.25 -3.72 -2.59
N HIS A 191 -0.33 -3.90 -3.53
CA HIS A 191 0.93 -4.60 -3.32
C HIS A 191 2.11 -3.73 -3.75
N VAL A 192 3.21 -3.81 -3.00
CA VAL A 192 4.51 -3.30 -3.43
C VAL A 192 5.35 -4.49 -3.89
N VAL A 193 5.80 -4.47 -5.14
CA VAL A 193 6.68 -5.49 -5.70
C VAL A 193 8.11 -4.94 -5.70
N ALA A 194 8.94 -5.45 -4.81
CA ALA A 194 10.36 -5.12 -4.80
C ALA A 194 11.13 -6.13 -5.64
N SER A 195 11.83 -5.64 -6.65
CA SER A 195 12.65 -6.46 -7.56
C SER A 195 14.08 -5.93 -7.61
N SER A 196 15.00 -6.68 -8.21
CA SER A 196 16.34 -6.14 -8.49
C SER A 196 16.24 -4.89 -9.37
N PRO A 197 17.21 -3.95 -9.30
CA PRO A 197 17.19 -2.75 -10.15
C PRO A 197 17.01 -3.08 -11.64
N GLN A 198 17.71 -4.09 -12.16
CA GLN A 198 17.62 -4.48 -13.57
C GLN A 198 16.22 -5.01 -13.96
N GLU A 199 15.59 -5.82 -13.10
CA GLU A 199 14.23 -6.30 -13.33
C GLU A 199 13.22 -5.18 -13.27
N PHE A 200 13.40 -4.22 -12.34
CA PHE A 200 12.56 -3.03 -12.24
C PHE A 200 12.63 -2.18 -13.51
N GLU A 201 13.84 -1.84 -13.99
CA GLU A 201 14.02 -1.08 -15.22
C GLU A 201 13.40 -1.81 -16.43
N SER A 202 13.61 -3.12 -16.52
CA SER A 202 13.02 -3.94 -17.58
C SER A 202 11.49 -3.98 -17.51
N TRP A 203 10.93 -4.02 -16.30
CA TRP A 203 9.49 -3.96 -16.08
C TRP A 203 8.95 -2.59 -16.48
N LEU A 204 9.59 -1.50 -16.07
CA LEU A 204 9.17 -0.14 -16.39
C LEU A 204 9.18 0.11 -17.89
N ALA A 205 10.24 -0.32 -18.58
CA ALA A 205 10.35 -0.23 -20.04
C ALA A 205 9.26 -1.02 -20.78
N ARG A 206 8.87 -2.20 -20.27
CA ARG A 206 7.74 -2.96 -20.82
C ARG A 206 6.41 -2.26 -20.59
N GLN A 207 6.18 -1.74 -19.38
CA GLN A 207 4.96 -1.02 -19.04
C GLN A 207 4.83 0.32 -19.78
N ALA A 208 5.92 0.87 -20.31
CA ALA A 208 5.89 2.07 -21.15
C ALA A 208 5.35 1.80 -22.56
N GLN A 209 5.34 0.55 -23.02
CA GLN A 209 4.85 0.20 -24.34
C GLN A 209 3.31 0.35 -24.43
N PRO A 210 2.76 0.53 -25.64
CA PRO A 210 1.33 0.42 -25.86
C PRO A 210 0.84 -1.02 -25.65
N ALA A 211 -0.48 -1.20 -25.62
CA ALA A 211 -1.09 -2.51 -25.53
C ALA A 211 -0.68 -3.42 -26.70
N GLN A 212 -0.51 -4.70 -26.42
CA GLN A 212 -0.20 -5.70 -27.44
C GLN A 212 -1.33 -5.81 -28.47
N LEU A 213 -0.96 -6.02 -29.74
CA LEU A 213 -1.94 -6.19 -30.81
C LEU A 213 -2.68 -7.51 -30.63
N ALA A 214 -4.00 -7.46 -30.83
CA ALA A 214 -4.80 -8.68 -30.91
C ALA A 214 -4.40 -9.45 -32.18
N SER A 215 -4.17 -10.75 -32.01
CA SER A 215 -3.62 -11.62 -33.06
C SER A 215 -4.53 -12.79 -33.42
N THR A 216 -5.62 -12.97 -32.67
CA THR A 216 -6.62 -14.02 -32.89
C THR A 216 -8.00 -13.41 -33.01
N GLN A 217 -8.92 -14.10 -33.69
CA GLN A 217 -10.30 -13.64 -33.87
C GLN A 217 -11.01 -13.38 -32.53
N LEU A 218 -10.75 -14.20 -31.52
CA LEU A 218 -11.32 -14.01 -30.18
C LEU A 218 -10.81 -12.73 -29.50
N LEU A 219 -9.51 -12.45 -29.62
CA LEU A 219 -8.91 -11.23 -29.07
C LEU A 219 -9.41 -9.98 -29.80
N GLU A 220 -9.55 -10.05 -31.12
CA GLU A 220 -10.13 -8.96 -31.91
C GLU A 220 -11.60 -8.70 -31.54
N ARG A 221 -12.39 -9.77 -31.31
CA ARG A 221 -13.75 -9.62 -30.80
C ARG A 221 -13.75 -8.96 -29.42
N GLY A 222 -12.91 -9.41 -28.49
CA GLY A 222 -12.81 -8.81 -27.16
C GLY A 222 -12.40 -7.33 -27.18
N ARG A 223 -11.46 -6.98 -28.06
CA ARG A 223 -11.05 -5.59 -28.34
C ARG A 223 -12.22 -4.77 -28.88
N ALA A 224 -13.00 -5.30 -29.82
CA ALA A 224 -14.19 -4.63 -30.35
C ALA A 224 -15.26 -4.42 -29.26
N VAL A 225 -15.52 -5.45 -28.46
CA VAL A 225 -16.48 -5.39 -27.34
C VAL A 225 -16.09 -4.31 -26.33
N PHE A 226 -14.80 -4.14 -26.03
CA PHE A 226 -14.33 -3.05 -25.16
C PHE A 226 -14.79 -1.66 -25.66
N LEU A 227 -14.77 -1.44 -26.97
CA LEU A 227 -15.22 -0.19 -27.59
C LEU A 227 -16.75 -0.09 -27.68
N GLU A 228 -17.42 -1.18 -28.07
CA GLU A 228 -18.88 -1.28 -28.21
C GLU A 228 -19.58 -1.01 -26.87
N GLN A 229 -19.04 -1.57 -25.79
CA GLN A 229 -19.56 -1.43 -24.42
C GLN A 229 -19.10 -0.14 -23.73
N ARG A 230 -18.44 0.76 -24.47
CA ARG A 230 -17.97 2.07 -23.99
C ARG A 230 -17.05 2.00 -22.79
N CYS A 231 -16.30 0.91 -22.61
CA CYS A 231 -15.35 0.78 -21.51
C CYS A 231 -14.25 1.87 -21.57
N GLN A 232 -13.94 2.34 -22.77
CA GLN A 232 -13.03 3.45 -23.05
C GLN A 232 -13.47 4.80 -22.46
N ALA A 233 -14.74 4.97 -22.10
CA ALA A 233 -15.20 6.18 -21.43
C ALA A 233 -14.56 6.36 -20.05
N CYS A 234 -14.19 5.24 -19.40
CA CYS A 234 -13.58 5.26 -18.07
C CYS A 234 -12.13 4.76 -18.06
N HIS A 235 -11.79 3.80 -18.93
CA HIS A 235 -10.50 3.11 -18.90
C HIS A 235 -9.62 3.44 -20.10
N THR A 236 -8.34 3.68 -19.85
CA THR A 236 -7.32 3.83 -20.89
C THR A 236 -6.74 2.48 -21.28
N ILE A 237 -6.55 2.25 -22.59
CA ILE A 237 -5.69 1.21 -23.17
C ILE A 237 -4.84 1.93 -24.22
N ARG A 238 -3.56 2.19 -23.93
CA ARG A 238 -2.65 2.90 -24.85
C ARG A 238 -2.52 2.16 -26.18
N GLY A 239 -2.58 2.89 -27.29
CA GLY A 239 -2.66 2.33 -28.65
C GLY A 239 -4.07 1.88 -29.10
N LEU A 240 -5.10 2.04 -28.26
CA LEU A 240 -6.50 1.77 -28.61
C LEU A 240 -7.43 2.92 -28.23
N ALA A 241 -7.43 3.30 -26.96
CA ALA A 241 -8.25 4.37 -26.42
C ALA A 241 -7.54 5.06 -25.28
N GLU A 242 -7.28 6.35 -25.45
CA GLU A 242 -6.43 7.14 -24.56
C GLU A 242 -7.18 8.32 -23.97
N GLY A 243 -6.69 8.79 -22.81
CA GLY A 243 -7.18 10.02 -22.17
C GLY A 243 -8.24 9.81 -21.08
N ALA A 244 -8.79 8.61 -20.92
CA ALA A 244 -9.72 8.32 -19.83
C ALA A 244 -8.99 8.20 -18.47
N ARG A 245 -9.51 8.89 -17.45
CA ARG A 245 -8.90 8.99 -16.10
C ARG A 245 -9.84 8.61 -14.95
N LEU A 246 -11.06 8.17 -15.26
CA LEU A 246 -12.06 7.82 -14.25
C LEU A 246 -11.75 6.46 -13.60
N GLY A 247 -11.46 5.46 -14.42
CA GLY A 247 -11.07 4.12 -14.01
C GLY A 247 -9.55 3.90 -14.07
N PRO A 248 -9.07 2.76 -13.55
CA PRO A 248 -7.69 2.34 -13.70
C PRO A 248 -7.30 2.15 -15.17
N ASP A 249 -6.06 2.49 -15.52
CA ASP A 249 -5.45 2.11 -16.80
C ASP A 249 -5.50 0.59 -16.96
N LEU A 250 -5.83 0.09 -18.16
CA LEU A 250 -5.95 -1.34 -18.45
C LEU A 250 -4.91 -1.84 -19.48
N THR A 251 -3.98 -0.99 -19.92
CA THR A 251 -3.01 -1.30 -21.00
C THR A 251 -2.24 -2.60 -20.76
N HIS A 252 -1.89 -2.89 -19.50
CA HIS A 252 -1.24 -4.15 -19.10
C HIS A 252 -1.97 -4.83 -17.93
N VAL A 253 -3.31 -4.78 -17.88
CA VAL A 253 -4.09 -5.32 -16.76
C VAL A 253 -3.86 -6.82 -16.53
N GLY A 254 -3.63 -7.60 -17.58
CA GLY A 254 -3.33 -9.03 -17.52
C GLY A 254 -1.96 -9.36 -16.91
N SER A 255 -1.06 -8.37 -16.76
CA SER A 255 0.22 -8.53 -16.05
C SER A 255 0.10 -8.34 -14.54
N ARG A 256 -1.01 -7.77 -14.05
CA ARG A 256 -1.24 -7.51 -12.62
C ARG A 256 -1.49 -8.80 -11.87
N MET A 257 -1.04 -8.88 -10.63
CA MET A 257 -1.34 -10.01 -9.74
C MET A 257 -2.81 -10.01 -9.29
N TYR A 258 -3.38 -8.82 -9.07
CA TYR A 258 -4.76 -8.67 -8.59
C TYR A 258 -5.54 -7.55 -9.29
N ILE A 259 -6.86 -7.73 -9.36
CA ILE A 259 -7.84 -6.70 -9.69
C ILE A 259 -8.74 -6.37 -8.48
N GLY A 260 -9.57 -5.33 -8.61
CA GLY A 260 -10.50 -4.92 -7.54
C GLY A 260 -9.82 -4.29 -6.32
N ALA A 261 -8.60 -3.75 -6.50
CA ALA A 261 -7.71 -3.28 -5.44
C ALA A 261 -7.29 -4.40 -4.47
N GLY A 262 -6.63 -5.43 -5.01
CA GLY A 262 -6.08 -6.54 -4.22
C GLY A 262 -7.11 -7.60 -3.79
N LEU A 263 -8.32 -7.58 -4.35
CA LEU A 263 -9.42 -8.44 -3.93
C LEU A 263 -9.46 -9.78 -4.68
N LEU A 264 -9.28 -9.75 -6.00
CA LEU A 264 -9.41 -10.92 -6.86
C LEU A 264 -8.10 -11.13 -7.59
N ARG A 265 -7.55 -12.36 -7.57
CA ARG A 265 -6.37 -12.70 -8.35
C ARG A 265 -6.69 -12.55 -9.84
N THR A 266 -5.81 -11.92 -10.60
CA THR A 266 -6.04 -11.69 -12.02
C THR A 266 -6.00 -13.00 -12.78
N HIS A 267 -7.12 -13.36 -13.39
CA HIS A 267 -7.27 -14.37 -14.42
C HIS A 267 -8.57 -14.08 -15.18
N ARG A 268 -8.79 -14.73 -16.32
CA ARG A 268 -9.97 -14.51 -17.19
C ARG A 268 -11.28 -14.52 -16.41
N ASP A 269 -11.55 -15.57 -15.63
CA ASP A 269 -12.84 -15.72 -14.96
C ASP A 269 -13.05 -14.65 -13.86
N ALA A 270 -11.98 -14.21 -13.19
CA ALA A 270 -12.07 -13.10 -12.24
C ALA A 270 -12.38 -11.78 -12.94
N LEU A 271 -11.76 -11.52 -14.11
CA LEU A 271 -12.06 -10.37 -14.94
C LEU A 271 -13.52 -10.41 -15.43
N GLY A 272 -13.96 -11.55 -15.97
CA GLY A 272 -15.34 -11.75 -16.42
C GLY A 272 -16.36 -11.53 -15.30
N GLY A 273 -16.15 -12.13 -14.13
CA GLY A 273 -17.01 -11.95 -12.96
C GLY A 273 -17.05 -10.50 -12.45
N TRP A 274 -15.90 -9.82 -12.44
CA TRP A 274 -15.81 -8.40 -12.08
C TRP A 274 -16.55 -7.49 -13.06
N ILE A 275 -16.44 -7.75 -14.37
CA ILE A 275 -17.12 -6.96 -15.41
C ILE A 275 -18.63 -7.19 -15.36
N ALA A 276 -19.07 -8.44 -15.21
CA ALA A 276 -20.49 -8.78 -15.16
C ALA A 276 -21.18 -8.11 -13.96
N ASP A 277 -20.61 -8.21 -12.76
CA ASP A 277 -21.19 -7.62 -11.56
C ASP A 277 -20.15 -7.26 -10.49
N PRO A 278 -19.51 -6.08 -10.58
CA PRO A 278 -18.49 -5.67 -9.62
C PRO A 278 -19.10 -5.43 -8.23
N GLN A 279 -20.42 -5.17 -8.15
CA GLN A 279 -21.14 -4.98 -6.89
C GLN A 279 -21.16 -6.24 -6.03
N LYS A 280 -21.15 -7.43 -6.65
CA LYS A 280 -21.09 -8.72 -5.93
C LYS A 280 -19.78 -8.87 -5.14
N ALA A 281 -18.67 -8.43 -5.73
CA ALA A 281 -17.36 -8.50 -5.10
C ALA A 281 -17.11 -7.31 -4.18
N LYS A 282 -17.50 -6.10 -4.59
CA LYS A 282 -17.17 -4.83 -3.92
C LYS A 282 -18.36 -3.86 -3.94
N PRO A 283 -19.38 -4.08 -3.08
CA PRO A 283 -20.61 -3.28 -3.07
C PRO A 283 -20.38 -1.77 -2.91
N GLY A 284 -21.04 -0.97 -3.73
CA GLY A 284 -20.93 0.49 -3.77
C GLY A 284 -19.83 1.01 -4.69
N VAL A 285 -19.04 0.16 -5.36
CA VAL A 285 -17.99 0.61 -6.29
C VAL A 285 -18.60 1.37 -7.46
N PHE A 286 -17.87 2.37 -7.98
CA PHE A 286 -18.38 3.26 -9.04
C PHE A 286 -18.32 2.68 -10.45
N MET A 287 -17.67 1.53 -10.63
CA MET A 287 -17.75 0.81 -11.90
C MET A 287 -19.13 0.15 -12.01
N PRO A 288 -19.93 0.45 -13.05
CA PRO A 288 -21.19 -0.25 -13.30
C PRO A 288 -20.93 -1.70 -13.72
N GLY A 289 -21.88 -2.59 -13.45
CA GLY A 289 -21.83 -3.96 -13.96
C GLY A 289 -22.44 -4.06 -15.35
N SER A 290 -21.85 -4.89 -16.20
CA SER A 290 -22.33 -5.18 -17.56
C SER A 290 -23.14 -6.48 -17.58
N ARG A 291 -24.20 -6.55 -16.77
CA ARG A 291 -25.02 -7.77 -16.56
C ARG A 291 -25.76 -8.26 -17.81
N GLU A 292 -25.92 -7.41 -18.80
CA GLU A 292 -26.63 -7.71 -20.05
C GLU A 292 -25.74 -8.38 -21.10
N LEU A 293 -24.42 -8.48 -20.86
CA LEU A 293 -23.52 -9.19 -21.77
C LEU A 293 -23.81 -10.68 -21.75
N ASP A 294 -23.98 -11.25 -22.94
CA ASP A 294 -24.03 -12.70 -23.10
C ASP A 294 -22.65 -13.33 -22.75
N SER A 295 -22.67 -14.65 -22.52
CA SER A 295 -21.49 -15.37 -22.06
C SER A 295 -20.34 -15.39 -23.08
N GLU A 296 -20.64 -15.38 -24.38
CA GLU A 296 -19.63 -15.41 -25.43
C GLU A 296 -18.93 -14.05 -25.53
N THR A 297 -19.70 -12.97 -25.51
CA THR A 297 -19.21 -11.59 -25.49
C THR A 297 -18.35 -11.32 -24.24
N LEU A 298 -18.80 -11.75 -23.06
CA LEU A 298 -18.04 -11.61 -21.82
C LEU A 298 -16.74 -12.42 -21.84
N ASN A 299 -16.78 -13.64 -22.40
CA ASN A 299 -15.60 -14.48 -22.55
C ASN A 299 -14.56 -13.83 -23.50
N ALA A 300 -15.00 -13.29 -24.63
CA ALA A 300 -14.12 -12.57 -25.56
C ALA A 300 -13.45 -11.36 -24.89
N LEU A 301 -14.23 -10.51 -24.20
CA LEU A 301 -13.72 -9.33 -23.51
C LEU A 301 -12.74 -9.69 -22.38
N SER A 302 -13.09 -10.63 -21.51
CA SER A 302 -12.23 -11.04 -20.40
C SER A 302 -10.94 -11.71 -20.88
N THR A 303 -11.01 -12.51 -21.95
CA THR A 303 -9.82 -13.11 -22.59
C THR A 303 -8.91 -12.04 -23.19
N TYR A 304 -9.49 -11.03 -23.84
CA TYR A 304 -8.72 -9.89 -24.35
C TYR A 304 -8.01 -9.14 -23.22
N LEU A 305 -8.70 -8.82 -22.13
CA LEU A 305 -8.08 -8.12 -20.99
C LEU A 305 -6.99 -8.95 -20.29
N GLU A 306 -7.15 -10.26 -20.19
CA GLU A 306 -6.11 -11.15 -19.63
C GLU A 306 -4.85 -11.20 -20.52
N HIS A 307 -5.02 -11.03 -21.84
CA HIS A 307 -3.91 -10.99 -22.80
C HIS A 307 -3.06 -9.71 -22.70
N LEU A 308 -3.62 -8.61 -22.20
CA LEU A 308 -2.93 -7.32 -22.06
C LEU A 308 -1.83 -7.38 -20.99
N LYS A 309 -0.59 -7.72 -21.39
CA LYS A 309 0.57 -7.91 -20.50
C LYS A 309 1.75 -7.01 -20.81
#